data_AF-A0A840F557-F1
#
_entry.id   AF-A0A840F557-F1
#
_cell.length_a   1.000
_cell.length_b   1.000
_cell.length_c   1.000
_cell.angle_alpha   90.00
_cell.angle_beta   90.00
_cell.angle_gamma   90.00
#
_symmetry.space_group_name_H-M   'P 1'
#
loop_
_entity.id
_entity.type
_entity.pdbx_description
1 polymer ?
#
loop_
_entity_poly.entity_id
_entity_poly.type
_entity_poly.pdbx_seq_one_letter_code
_entity_poly.pdbx_strand_id
1 'polypeptide(L)'
;MTPGTYLRQSREEAAMTLRDLALCLDSEPAISCQSREQWLRRIEEGIDPLGCTTANALLSVRALRLDPELLALLMDRAAGVDLAVRLVPSFQPAGSAS
;
A
#
# COMPACT_ATOMS: atom_id res chain seq x y z
N MET A 1 7.25 11.41 -0.59
CA MET A 1 7.26 9.95 -0.41
C MET A 1 6.26 9.35 -1.39
N THR A 2 6.61 8.28 -2.10
CA THR A 2 5.70 7.53 -3.00
C THR A 2 5.30 6.21 -2.34
N PRO A 3 4.28 5.48 -2.84
CA PRO A 3 3.96 4.13 -2.35
C PRO A 3 5.17 3.19 -2.38
N GLY A 4 5.96 3.23 -3.46
CA GLY A 4 7.19 2.44 -3.61
C GLY A 4 8.25 2.77 -2.55
N THR A 5 8.48 4.07 -2.29
CA THR A 5 9.43 4.48 -1.23
C THR A 5 8.96 4.05 0.15
N TYR A 6 7.66 4.14 0.43
CA TYR A 6 7.09 3.73 1.71
C TYR A 6 7.18 2.22 1.93
N LEU A 7 6.92 1.42 0.88
CA LEU A 7 7.12 -0.03 0.91
C LEU A 7 8.58 -0.38 1.20
N ARG A 8 9.52 0.26 0.50
CA ARG A 8 10.95 0.05 0.70
C ARG A 8 11.38 0.32 2.14
N GLN A 9 10.98 1.46 2.70
CA GLN A 9 11.28 1.82 4.07
C GLN A 9 10.72 0.78 5.05
N SER A 10 9.46 0.41 4.89
CA SER A 10 8.80 -0.57 5.76
C SER A 10 9.47 -1.96 5.69
N ARG A 11 9.92 -2.36 4.50
CA ARG A 11 10.67 -3.61 4.29
C ARG A 11 12.05 -3.58 4.96
N GLU A 12 12.76 -2.47 4.82
CA GLU A 12 14.08 -2.27 5.43
C GLU A 12 14.00 -2.23 6.96
N GLU A 13 12.97 -1.57 7.52
CA GLU A 13 12.67 -1.59 8.97
C GLU A 13 12.32 -2.99 9.49
N ALA A 14 11.67 -3.82 8.66
CA ALA A 14 11.41 -5.23 8.94
C ALA A 14 12.63 -6.15 8.75
N ALA A 15 13.80 -5.60 8.35
CA ALA A 15 15.01 -6.35 8.00
C ALA A 15 14.78 -7.44 6.93
N MET A 16 13.82 -7.23 6.02
CA MET A 16 13.49 -8.17 4.96
C MET A 16 14.23 -7.85 3.67
N THR A 17 14.72 -8.87 2.98
CA THR A 17 15.16 -8.72 1.59
C THR A 17 13.94 -8.68 0.65
N LEU A 18 14.13 -8.20 -0.58
CA LEU A 18 13.09 -8.31 -1.62
C LEU A 18 12.68 -9.76 -1.88
N ARG A 19 13.63 -10.70 -1.74
CA ARG A 19 13.38 -12.12 -1.89
C ARG A 19 12.49 -12.66 -0.78
N ASP A 20 12.74 -12.27 0.47
CA ASP A 20 11.90 -12.67 1.61
C ASP A 20 10.47 -12.17 1.41
N LEU A 21 10.31 -10.91 0.99
CA LEU A 21 9.00 -10.36 0.68
C LEU A 21 8.34 -11.09 -0.50
N ALA A 22 9.09 -11.37 -1.56
CA ALA A 22 8.58 -12.12 -2.71
C ALA A 22 8.04 -13.49 -2.29
N LEU A 23 8.71 -14.19 -1.36
CA LEU A 23 8.26 -15.48 -0.83
C LEU A 23 6.96 -15.38 -0.02
N CYS A 24 6.67 -14.23 0.60
CA CYS A 24 5.44 -14.00 1.35
C CYS A 24 4.22 -13.69 0.46
N LEU A 25 4.42 -13.34 -0.81
CA LEU A 25 3.35 -12.91 -1.71
C LEU A 25 2.97 -14.02 -2.66
N ASP A 26 1.76 -14.56 -2.52
CA ASP A 26 1.18 -15.41 -3.55
C ASP A 26 0.74 -14.57 -4.77
N SER A 27 0.81 -15.17 -5.95
CA SER A 27 0.47 -14.52 -7.23
C SER A 27 -0.41 -15.45 -8.07
N GLU A 28 -1.42 -14.91 -8.74
CA GLU A 28 -2.22 -15.62 -9.74
C GLU A 28 -2.17 -14.86 -11.08
N PRO A 29 -1.67 -15.47 -12.18
CA PRO A 29 -1.05 -16.79 -12.25
C PRO A 29 0.23 -16.89 -11.42
N ALA A 30 0.58 -18.11 -10.99
CA ALA A 30 1.80 -18.35 -10.22
C ALA A 30 3.04 -18.02 -11.05
N ILE A 31 3.73 -16.94 -10.67
CA ILE A 31 5.01 -16.55 -11.27
C ILE A 31 6.18 -16.94 -10.36
N SER A 32 7.35 -17.06 -10.96
CA SER A 32 8.56 -17.44 -10.22
C SER A 32 8.87 -16.43 -9.10
N CYS A 33 9.55 -16.89 -8.04
CA CYS A 33 10.01 -16.01 -6.96
C CYS A 33 10.91 -14.88 -7.50
N GLN A 34 11.75 -15.18 -8.50
CA GLN A 34 12.63 -14.18 -9.12
C GLN A 34 11.83 -13.10 -9.87
N SER A 35 10.76 -13.49 -10.55
CA SER A 35 9.85 -12.56 -11.24
C SER A 35 9.13 -11.65 -10.23
N ARG A 36 8.66 -12.21 -9.11
CA ARG A 36 8.08 -11.42 -8.01
C ARG A 36 9.09 -10.44 -7.41
N GLU A 37 10.33 -10.88 -7.20
CA GLU A 37 11.41 -10.03 -6.67
C GLU A 37 11.72 -8.84 -7.61
N GLN A 38 11.84 -9.09 -8.92
CA GLN A 38 12.07 -8.04 -9.91
C GLN A 38 10.90 -7.07 -10.00
N TRP A 39 9.68 -7.58 -9.92
CA TRP A 39 8.49 -6.75 -9.93
C TRP A 39 8.40 -5.86 -8.68
N LEU A 40 8.64 -6.40 -7.48
CA LEU A 40 8.70 -5.62 -6.24
C LEU A 40 9.79 -4.54 -6.31
N ARG A 41 10.95 -4.85 -6.88
CA ARG A 41 12.02 -3.87 -7.12
C ARG A 41 11.55 -2.71 -7.97
N ARG A 42 10.86 -2.99 -9.09
CA ARG A 42 10.32 -1.96 -10.00
C ARG A 42 9.28 -1.08 -9.30
N ILE A 43 8.47 -1.65 -8.40
CA ILE A 43 7.56 -0.88 -7.56
C ILE A 43 8.33 0.03 -6.59
N GLU A 44 9.33 -0.49 -5.87
CA GLU A 44 10.14 0.30 -4.93
C GLU A 44 10.92 1.44 -5.61
N GLU A 45 11.35 1.22 -6.85
CA GLU A 45 12.02 2.21 -7.70
C GLU A 45 11.05 3.21 -8.35
N GLY A 46 9.74 3.02 -8.19
CA GLY A 46 8.70 3.88 -8.77
C GLY A 46 8.55 3.74 -10.28
N ILE A 47 9.08 2.66 -10.87
CA ILE A 47 8.96 2.34 -12.30
C ILE A 47 7.56 1.81 -12.60
N ASP A 48 7.08 0.86 -11.79
CA ASP A 48 5.74 0.29 -11.91
C ASP A 48 4.83 0.81 -10.79
N PRO A 49 3.56 1.08 -11.06
CA PRO A 49 2.62 1.51 -10.05
C PRO A 49 2.26 0.38 -9.08
N LEU A 50 2.01 0.74 -7.82
CA LEU A 50 1.44 -0.18 -6.84
C LEU A 50 -0.08 -0.24 -7.03
N GLY A 51 -0.59 -1.40 -7.46
CA GLY A 51 -2.03 -1.64 -7.61
C GLY A 51 -2.72 -2.12 -6.33
N CYS A 52 -4.05 -1.98 -6.25
CA CYS A 52 -4.84 -2.32 -5.06
C CYS A 52 -4.71 -3.80 -4.64
N THR A 53 -4.70 -4.73 -5.61
CA THR A 53 -4.53 -6.16 -5.32
C THR A 53 -3.20 -6.44 -4.63
N THR A 54 -2.11 -5.82 -5.12
CA THR A 54 -0.79 -5.92 -4.52
C THR A 54 -0.75 -5.27 -3.14
N ALA A 55 -1.36 -4.08 -2.99
CA ALA A 55 -1.44 -3.41 -1.70
C ALA A 55 -2.14 -4.28 -0.64
N ASN A 56 -3.25 -4.94 -1.00
CA ASN A 56 -3.94 -5.88 -0.11
C ASN A 56 -3.07 -7.08 0.26
N ALA A 57 -2.34 -7.64 -0.71
CA ALA A 57 -1.41 -8.74 -0.44
C ALA A 57 -0.29 -8.29 0.52
N LEU A 58 0.28 -7.09 0.32
CA LEU A 58 1.31 -6.52 1.20
C LEU A 58 0.78 -6.24 2.62
N LEU A 59 -0.46 -5.77 2.76
CA LEU A 59 -1.10 -5.57 4.06
C LEU A 59 -1.29 -6.88 4.84
N SER A 60 -1.37 -8.02 4.14
CA SER A 60 -1.40 -9.33 4.80
C SER A 60 -0.04 -9.78 5.36
N VAL A 61 1.07 -9.16 4.91
CA VAL A 61 2.43 -9.48 5.37
C VAL A 61 2.69 -8.76 6.71
N ARG A 62 2.41 -9.45 7.82
CA ARG A 62 2.50 -8.91 9.18
C ARG A 62 3.85 -8.26 9.53
N ALA A 63 4.94 -8.70 8.91
CA ALA A 63 6.27 -8.16 9.15
C ALA A 63 6.44 -6.71 8.65
N LEU A 64 5.74 -6.30 7.59
CA LEU A 64 5.90 -4.96 6.99
C LEU A 64 5.24 -3.83 7.79
N ARG A 65 4.35 -4.13 8.74
CA ARG A 65 3.65 -3.13 9.59
C ARG A 65 3.11 -1.89 8.83
N LEU A 66 2.60 -2.11 7.61
CA LEU A 66 2.07 -1.03 6.77
C LEU A 66 0.78 -0.46 7.37
N ASP A 67 0.75 0.86 7.56
CA ASP A 67 -0.49 1.61 7.79
C ASP A 67 -1.35 1.64 6.50
N PRO A 68 -2.56 1.05 6.51
CA PRO A 68 -3.44 1.00 5.34
C PRO A 68 -3.95 2.39 4.91
N GLU A 69 -4.19 3.31 5.84
CA GLU A 69 -4.70 4.66 5.51
C GLU A 69 -3.62 5.47 4.80
N LEU A 70 -2.39 5.43 5.32
CA LEU A 70 -1.26 6.08 4.68
C LEU A 70 -0.97 5.47 3.30
N LEU A 71 -1.01 4.14 3.17
CA LEU A 71 -0.78 3.48 1.90
C LEU A 71 -1.81 3.89 0.84
N ALA A 72 -3.10 3.93 1.21
CA ALA A 72 -4.18 4.37 0.34
C ALA A 72 -3.99 5.83 -0.10
N LEU A 73 -3.70 6.74 0.84
CA LEU A 73 -3.45 8.16 0.54
C LEU A 73 -2.28 8.34 -0.45
N LEU A 74 -1.20 7.57 -0.28
CA LEU A 74 -0.06 7.63 -1.19
C LEU A 74 -0.38 7.08 -2.57
N MET A 75 -1.21 6.03 -2.66
CA MET A 75 -1.67 5.45 -3.93
C MET A 75 -2.57 6.43 -4.67
N ASP A 76 -3.51 7.08 -3.98
CA ASP A 76 -4.40 8.09 -4.57
C ASP A 76 -3.60 9.28 -5.11
N ARG A 77 -2.64 9.77 -4.31
CA ARG A 77 -1.74 10.84 -4.75
C ARG A 77 -0.90 10.43 -5.97
N ALA A 78 -0.41 9.19 -6.01
CA ALA A 78 0.35 8.67 -7.15
C ALA A 78 -0.51 8.50 -8.41
N ALA A 79 -1.81 8.22 -8.26
CA ALA A 79 -2.77 8.18 -9.36
C ALA A 79 -3.22 9.57 -9.85
N GLY A 80 -2.75 10.66 -9.22
CA GLY A 80 -3.18 12.02 -9.54
C GLY A 80 -4.60 12.34 -9.02
N VAL A 81 -5.12 11.52 -8.10
CA VAL A 81 -6.38 11.79 -7.41
C VAL A 81 -6.09 12.78 -6.29
N ASP A 82 -6.44 14.05 -6.52
CA ASP A 82 -6.39 15.07 -5.48
C ASP A 82 -7.61 14.89 -4.57
N LEU A 83 -7.49 13.97 -3.62
CA LEU A 83 -8.48 13.75 -2.57
C LEU A 83 -8.44 14.94 -1.61
N ALA A 84 -9.06 16.04 -2.03
CA ALA A 84 -9.58 17.06 -1.15
C ALA A 84 -10.70 16.41 -0.31
N VAL A 85 -10.31 15.58 0.66
CA VAL A 85 -11.23 15.02 1.65
C VAL A 85 -11.73 16.20 2.47
N ARG A 86 -12.91 16.70 2.08
CA ARG A 86 -13.83 17.35 3.00
C ARG A 86 -14.19 16.30 4.04
N LEU A 87 -13.45 16.30 5.16
CA LEU A 87 -13.97 15.82 6.43
C LEU A 87 -15.21 16.66 6.71
N VAL A 88 -16.39 16.13 6.38
CA VAL A 88 -17.65 16.71 6.83
C VAL A 88 -17.67 16.53 8.35
N PRO A 89 -17.70 17.59 9.16
CA PRO A 89 -17.92 17.42 10.58
C PRO A 89 -19.39 17.02 10.79
N SER A 90 -19.55 15.83 11.34
CA SER A 90 -20.54 15.47 12.36
C SER A 90 -22.01 15.76 12.06
N PHE A 91 -22.74 14.68 11.80
CA PHE A 91 -24.19 14.60 11.96
C PHE A 91 -24.59 15.03 13.39
N GLN A 92 -25.37 16.11 13.55
CA GLN A 92 -26.11 16.39 14.77
C GLN A 92 -27.61 16.16 14.52
N PRO A 93 -28.25 15.16 15.13
CA PRO A 93 -29.69 15.16 15.24
C PRO A 93 -30.05 15.96 16.49
N ALA A 94 -30.27 17.27 16.35
CA ALA A 94 -30.96 18.03 17.38
C ALA A 94 -32.46 17.84 17.19
N GLY A 95 -32.98 16.73 17.73
CA GLY A 95 -34.36 16.70 18.15
C GLY A 95 -34.55 17.71 19.28
N SER A 96 -35.48 18.64 19.10
CA SER A 96 -36.24 19.23 20.20
C SER A 96 -37.57 19.69 19.62
N ALA A 97 -38.59 18.90 19.95
CA ALA A 97 -39.98 19.21 19.73
C ALA A 97 -40.34 20.55 20.40
N SER A 98 -41.29 21.25 19.79
CA SER A 98 -42.17 22.19 20.47
C SER A 98 -43.59 21.87 20.06
#